data_AF-A0A7K4D7Q3-F1
#
_entry.id   AF-A0A7K4D7Q3-F1
#
_cell.length_a   1.000
_cell.length_b   1.000
_cell.length_c   1.000
_cell.angle_alpha   90.00
_cell.angle_beta   90.00
_cell.angle_gamma   90.00
#
_symmetry.space_group_name_H-M   'P 1'
#
loop_
_entity.id
_entity.type
_entity.pdbx_description
1 polymer ?
#
loop_
_entity_poly.entity_id
_entity_poly.type
_entity_poly.pdbx_seq_one_letter_code
_entity_poly.pdbx_strand_id
1 'polypeptide(L)'
;MDDFSTLIGGIAGDGINEAGATIARLFNRLGFRIFMYYDYPSLIRGGHNFSIVRASKQNVGACMDQIDVLIALNQDTVEKHKWRLLDGSFVIYDADRVKTDGIKQRSCGIPVTRILKEEDALPIMKNACILGGFCRVAGIEWAVLKDVLLKHMPKKVEQNLRVARRGYDSAVEFCRVERASPSQGQVALPVMTGNQAICLGLIKAGLGAYVAYPMTPSSSLLDFMARLAPDFGLKVVHPENEIAVILMAQGFAYAGIKAAVGTSGGGFCLMTEGVSLAGMAENPLVIVVSQRTGPSTGLPTYTAQGDLHFVLNAGQGEFPRLVVSPGDAADAYYWSGIAMNIAWKYQVPAFILSDKVTSESLYSLDLDAAGDVLEEELPLWDGQGKYNRYSYTNTGVSALAFPPQKGQVIKADSYVHDEFGITSEDPKITKEMNDKRLRKGRSMAEDLDGYETVKVFGEETSKAALLCWGSNKGVCIEAARKFGLKAIQVLVLSPFPEARLKHVLEGVQRLIAVECNSTAQLARLVGFYGIKTHDQILKYDGRPFSLEDLQADLRRVLG
;
A
#
# COMPACT_ATOMS: atom_id res chain seq x y z
N MET A 1 11.94 -25.61 -7.04
CA MET A 1 10.57 -25.05 -7.01
C MET A 1 10.65 -23.63 -7.52
N ASP A 2 9.73 -23.21 -8.38
CA ASP A 2 9.71 -21.86 -8.96
C ASP A 2 8.83 -20.87 -8.19
N ASP A 3 8.00 -21.39 -7.28
CA ASP A 3 7.15 -20.66 -6.34
C ASP A 3 7.28 -21.35 -4.96
N PHE A 4 7.26 -20.58 -3.89
CA PHE A 4 7.50 -21.06 -2.53
C PHE A 4 6.72 -20.22 -1.52
N SER A 5 5.87 -20.85 -0.71
CA SER A 5 5.03 -20.22 0.30
C SER A 5 5.43 -20.67 1.71
N THR A 6 5.98 -19.76 2.50
CA THR A 6 6.42 -20.00 3.88
C THR A 6 5.52 -19.26 4.86
N LEU A 7 4.87 -19.99 5.77
CA LEU A 7 4.18 -19.40 6.92
C LEU A 7 5.05 -19.50 8.15
N ILE A 8 5.21 -18.40 8.87
CA ILE A 8 5.76 -18.40 10.24
C ILE A 8 4.75 -17.85 11.22
N GLY A 9 4.55 -18.55 12.34
CA GLY A 9 3.61 -18.17 13.38
C GLY A 9 4.16 -18.29 14.80
N GLY A 10 3.55 -17.54 15.71
CA GLY A 10 3.85 -17.57 17.14
C GLY A 10 3.03 -16.54 17.91
N ILE A 11 3.46 -16.24 19.15
CA ILE A 11 2.78 -15.22 19.96
C ILE A 11 3.30 -13.81 19.67
N ALA A 12 2.49 -12.79 19.90
CA ALA A 12 2.97 -11.41 19.86
C ALA A 12 4.16 -11.24 20.82
N GLY A 13 5.28 -10.74 20.28
CA GLY A 13 6.56 -10.63 21.00
C GLY A 13 7.62 -11.66 20.62
N ASP A 14 7.28 -12.71 19.85
CA ASP A 14 8.28 -13.67 19.32
C ASP A 14 9.01 -13.18 18.04
N GLY A 15 8.71 -11.96 17.57
CA GLY A 15 9.40 -11.37 16.43
C GLY A 15 8.94 -11.89 15.06
N ILE A 16 7.69 -12.35 14.95
CA ILE A 16 7.09 -12.96 13.75
C ILE A 16 7.15 -12.07 12.51
N ASN A 17 6.85 -10.77 12.65
CA ASN A 17 6.92 -9.83 11.53
C ASN A 17 8.36 -9.71 11.00
N GLU A 18 9.35 -9.49 11.89
CA GLU A 18 10.76 -9.39 11.49
C GLU A 18 11.29 -10.70 10.91
N ALA A 19 10.85 -11.84 11.44
CA ALA A 19 11.20 -13.15 10.90
C ALA A 19 10.65 -13.36 9.49
N GLY A 20 9.38 -13.02 9.25
CA GLY A 20 8.78 -13.01 7.92
C GLY A 20 9.52 -12.08 6.96
N ALA A 21 9.82 -10.85 7.39
CA ALA A 21 10.57 -9.90 6.57
C ALA A 21 11.99 -10.41 6.25
N THR A 22 12.62 -11.12 7.18
CA THR A 22 13.93 -11.75 6.97
C THR A 22 13.84 -12.89 5.96
N ILE A 23 12.81 -13.75 6.05
CA ILE A 23 12.53 -14.79 5.03
C ILE A 23 12.35 -14.16 3.64
N ALA A 24 11.56 -13.09 3.54
CA ALA A 24 11.37 -12.36 2.30
C ALA A 24 12.70 -11.80 1.74
N ARG A 25 13.55 -11.22 2.59
CA ARG A 25 14.87 -10.70 2.19
C ARG A 25 15.83 -11.82 1.77
N LEU A 26 15.77 -12.99 2.39
CA LEU A 26 16.55 -14.18 1.99
C LEU A 26 16.17 -14.60 0.57
N PHE A 27 14.87 -14.76 0.29
CA PHE A 27 14.40 -15.09 -1.06
C PHE A 27 14.77 -14.02 -2.10
N ASN A 28 14.61 -12.73 -1.75
CA ASN A 28 15.03 -11.64 -2.62
C ASN A 28 16.54 -11.64 -2.89
N ARG A 29 17.38 -11.97 -1.90
CA ARG A 29 18.85 -12.12 -2.08
C ARG A 29 19.19 -13.26 -3.03
N LEU A 30 18.34 -14.29 -3.08
CA LEU A 30 18.40 -15.40 -4.03
C LEU A 30 17.80 -15.08 -5.40
N GLY A 31 17.30 -13.85 -5.63
CA GLY A 31 16.78 -13.38 -6.92
C GLY A 31 15.28 -13.61 -7.14
N PHE A 32 14.55 -14.06 -6.13
CA PHE A 32 13.10 -14.21 -6.21
C PHE A 32 12.38 -12.87 -6.03
N ARG A 33 11.17 -12.78 -6.59
CA ARG A 33 10.21 -11.72 -6.33
C ARG A 33 9.34 -12.14 -5.16
N ILE A 34 9.16 -11.24 -4.20
CA ILE A 34 8.48 -11.56 -2.94
C ILE A 34 7.18 -10.80 -2.77
N PHE A 35 6.27 -11.43 -2.05
CA PHE A 35 5.11 -10.82 -1.44
C PHE A 35 4.96 -11.37 -0.01
N MET A 36 4.84 -10.48 0.97
CA MET A 36 4.62 -10.88 2.37
C MET A 36 3.37 -10.23 2.93
N TYR A 37 2.48 -11.05 3.47
CA TYR A 37 1.33 -10.61 4.26
C TYR A 37 1.60 -10.88 5.74
N TYR A 38 1.23 -9.92 6.59
CA TYR A 38 1.32 -10.05 8.05
C TYR A 38 -0.07 -9.93 8.70
N ASP A 39 -0.45 -10.96 9.44
CA ASP A 39 -1.70 -11.08 10.16
C ASP A 39 -1.45 -10.98 11.67
N TYR A 40 -2.12 -10.03 12.31
CA TYR A 40 -2.02 -9.79 13.74
C TYR A 40 -3.34 -9.25 14.29
N PRO A 41 -3.72 -9.65 15.51
CA PRO A 41 -4.85 -9.06 16.22
C PRO A 41 -4.51 -7.66 16.73
N SER A 42 -5.54 -6.89 17.07
CA SER A 42 -5.39 -5.59 17.76
C SER A 42 -5.01 -5.76 19.24
N LEU A 43 -3.92 -6.50 19.52
CA LEU A 43 -3.39 -6.79 20.85
C LEU A 43 -1.88 -6.49 20.89
N ILE A 44 -1.43 -5.81 21.95
CA ILE A 44 0.00 -5.48 22.13
C ILE A 44 0.80 -6.69 22.62
N ARG A 45 0.19 -7.57 23.42
CA ARG A 45 0.80 -8.79 23.96
C ARG A 45 -0.18 -9.95 23.89
N GLY A 46 0.34 -11.15 23.66
CA GLY A 46 -0.48 -12.35 23.48
C GLY A 46 -1.15 -12.41 22.11
N GLY A 47 -2.05 -13.37 21.93
CA GLY A 47 -2.66 -13.66 20.63
C GLY A 47 -1.73 -14.43 19.69
N HIS A 48 -2.27 -14.84 18.56
CA HIS A 48 -1.55 -15.56 17.51
C HIS A 48 -1.27 -14.62 16.36
N ASN A 49 0.00 -14.46 16.01
CA ASN A 49 0.44 -13.66 14.88
C ASN A 49 1.08 -14.59 13.86
N PHE A 50 0.91 -14.29 12.58
CA PHE A 50 1.60 -15.03 11.54
C PHE A 50 1.94 -14.15 10.33
N SER A 51 2.99 -14.55 9.63
CA SER A 51 3.39 -13.97 8.36
C SER A 51 3.35 -15.06 7.30
N ILE A 52 2.81 -14.76 6.13
CA ILE A 52 2.91 -15.60 4.93
C ILE A 52 3.85 -14.89 3.98
N VAL A 53 4.95 -15.55 3.61
CA VAL A 53 5.93 -15.06 2.64
C VAL A 53 5.86 -15.95 1.43
N ARG A 54 5.46 -15.37 0.30
CA ARG A 54 5.52 -16.01 -1.00
C ARG A 54 6.71 -15.48 -1.78
N ALA A 55 7.46 -16.38 -2.40
CA ALA A 55 8.60 -16.07 -3.23
C ALA A 55 8.49 -16.83 -4.55
N SER A 56 8.57 -16.11 -5.67
CA SER A 56 8.46 -16.70 -7.01
C SER A 56 9.51 -16.12 -7.95
N LYS A 57 9.87 -16.90 -8.97
CA LYS A 57 10.67 -16.42 -10.10
C LYS A 57 9.93 -15.40 -10.97
N GLN A 58 8.61 -15.33 -10.84
CA GLN A 58 7.75 -14.35 -11.49
C GLN A 58 7.23 -13.34 -10.44
N ASN A 59 6.76 -12.18 -10.90
CA ASN A 59 6.10 -11.22 -10.02
C ASN A 59 4.83 -11.85 -9.41
N VAL A 60 4.73 -11.79 -8.09
CA VAL A 60 3.60 -12.26 -7.28
C VAL A 60 3.05 -11.11 -6.44
N GLY A 61 1.74 -11.10 -6.24
CA GLY A 61 1.06 -10.04 -5.49
C GLY A 61 -0.08 -10.55 -4.61
N ALA A 62 -0.13 -11.86 -4.36
CA ALA A 62 -1.13 -12.50 -3.54
C ALA A 62 -0.53 -13.61 -2.67
N CYS A 63 -1.14 -13.83 -1.50
CA CYS A 63 -0.87 -15.02 -0.70
C CYS A 63 -1.53 -16.26 -1.30
N MET A 64 -0.99 -17.41 -0.94
CA MET A 64 -1.62 -18.71 -1.16
C MET A 64 -2.18 -19.22 0.16
N ASP A 65 -3.29 -19.97 0.08
CA ASP A 65 -3.80 -20.65 1.27
C ASP A 65 -2.97 -21.86 1.64
N GLN A 66 -2.53 -22.61 0.63
CA GLN A 66 -1.63 -23.74 0.80
C GLN A 66 -0.19 -23.24 0.95
N ILE A 67 0.59 -23.92 1.81
CA ILE A 67 1.95 -23.52 2.18
C ILE A 67 2.91 -24.68 1.98
N ASP A 68 4.12 -24.38 1.49
CA ASP A 68 5.20 -25.35 1.36
C ASP A 68 5.91 -25.56 2.71
N VAL A 69 5.97 -24.50 3.53
CA VAL A 69 6.67 -24.52 4.82
C VAL A 69 5.83 -23.91 5.92
N LEU A 70 5.70 -24.65 7.02
CA LEU A 70 5.15 -24.16 8.27
C LEU A 70 6.25 -24.03 9.33
N ILE A 71 6.51 -22.82 9.78
CA ILE A 71 7.45 -22.52 10.87
C ILE A 71 6.63 -22.18 12.13
N ALA A 72 6.68 -23.06 13.13
CA ALA A 72 5.87 -22.99 14.35
C ALA A 72 6.72 -22.70 15.60
N LEU A 73 6.60 -21.49 16.17
CA LEU A 73 7.22 -21.15 17.45
C LEU A 73 6.36 -21.52 18.67
N ASN A 74 5.10 -21.89 18.46
CA ASN A 74 4.17 -22.37 19.48
C ASN A 74 3.17 -23.40 18.92
N GLN A 75 2.46 -24.11 19.81
CA GLN A 75 1.50 -25.14 19.42
C GLN A 75 0.33 -24.58 18.60
N ASP A 76 -0.15 -23.39 18.96
CA ASP A 76 -1.24 -22.70 18.24
C ASP A 76 -0.96 -22.55 16.74
N THR A 77 0.31 -22.32 16.37
CA THR A 77 0.68 -22.21 14.95
C THR A 77 0.39 -23.50 14.20
N VAL A 78 0.70 -24.65 14.79
CA VAL A 78 0.40 -25.96 14.19
C VAL A 78 -1.10 -26.17 14.13
N GLU A 79 -1.82 -25.99 15.23
CA GLU A 79 -3.26 -26.28 15.27
C GLU A 79 -4.07 -25.41 14.31
N LYS A 80 -3.71 -24.12 14.17
CA LYS A 80 -4.43 -23.17 13.33
C LYS A 80 -4.09 -23.28 11.84
N HIS A 81 -2.92 -23.82 11.50
CA HIS A 81 -2.40 -23.78 10.12
C HIS A 81 -2.08 -25.15 9.52
N LYS A 82 -2.18 -26.27 10.26
CA LYS A 82 -1.91 -27.61 9.71
C LYS A 82 -2.76 -27.99 8.50
N TRP A 83 -3.95 -27.41 8.36
CA TRP A 83 -4.84 -27.62 7.21
C TRP A 83 -4.29 -27.03 5.89
N ARG A 84 -3.29 -26.13 5.98
CA ARG A 84 -2.61 -25.49 4.84
C ARG A 84 -1.47 -26.34 4.28
N LEU A 85 -1.12 -27.46 4.93
CA LEU A 85 0.00 -28.31 4.51
C LEU A 85 -0.41 -29.22 3.36
N LEU A 86 0.39 -29.21 2.30
CA LEU A 86 0.34 -30.16 1.19
C LEU A 86 1.14 -31.43 1.53
N ASP A 87 1.03 -32.47 0.69
CA ASP A 87 1.81 -33.70 0.84
C ASP A 87 3.32 -33.46 0.75
N GLY A 88 3.75 -32.50 -0.08
CA GLY A 88 5.15 -32.11 -0.27
C GLY A 88 5.68 -31.11 0.77
N SER A 89 4.81 -30.58 1.63
CA SER A 89 5.18 -29.55 2.61
C SER A 89 6.06 -30.11 3.72
N PHE A 90 6.66 -29.20 4.50
CA PHE A 90 7.41 -29.58 5.68
C PHE A 90 7.26 -28.57 6.82
N VAL A 91 7.50 -29.06 8.05
CA VAL A 91 7.30 -28.29 9.28
C VAL A 91 8.64 -28.07 9.98
N ILE A 92 8.88 -26.85 10.45
CA ILE A 92 10.02 -26.48 11.29
C ILE A 92 9.46 -25.92 12.59
N TYR A 93 9.92 -26.41 13.73
CA TYR A 93 9.27 -26.04 15.00
C TYR A 93 10.24 -25.94 16.18
N ASP A 94 9.84 -25.18 17.20
CA ASP A 94 10.52 -25.20 18.51
C ASP A 94 10.21 -26.53 19.21
N ALA A 95 11.16 -27.46 19.17
CA ALA A 95 11.04 -28.81 19.74
C ALA A 95 10.86 -28.80 21.26
N ASP A 96 11.20 -27.72 21.95
CA ASP A 96 11.01 -27.60 23.39
C ASP A 96 9.58 -27.16 23.75
N ARG A 97 8.76 -26.71 22.77
CA ARG A 97 7.43 -26.11 23.00
C ARG A 97 6.31 -26.66 22.15
N VAL A 98 6.63 -27.28 21.01
CA VAL A 98 5.67 -27.67 19.99
C VAL A 98 5.75 -29.17 19.76
N LYS A 99 4.59 -29.80 19.72
CA LYS A 99 4.40 -31.19 19.30
C LYS A 99 3.78 -31.20 17.91
N THR A 100 4.27 -32.12 17.08
CA THR A 100 3.79 -32.33 15.71
C THR A 100 2.90 -33.57 15.60
N ASP A 101 2.22 -33.94 16.70
CA ASP A 101 1.30 -35.08 16.73
C ASP A 101 0.22 -34.91 15.64
N GLY A 102 0.10 -35.90 14.75
CA GLY A 102 -0.86 -35.86 13.63
C GLY A 102 -0.39 -35.12 12.37
N ILE A 103 0.82 -34.57 12.35
CA ILE A 103 1.45 -34.06 11.12
C ILE A 103 2.06 -35.23 10.35
N LYS A 104 1.62 -35.42 9.11
CA LYS A 104 2.13 -36.50 8.22
C LYS A 104 3.39 -36.08 7.45
N GLN A 105 3.59 -34.77 7.31
CA GLN A 105 4.68 -34.15 6.59
C GLN A 105 6.01 -34.28 7.34
N ARG A 106 7.12 -34.18 6.60
CA ARG A 106 8.47 -34.15 7.18
C ARG A 106 8.57 -32.98 8.15
N SER A 107 9.10 -33.24 9.35
CA SER A 107 9.18 -32.26 10.43
C SER A 107 10.60 -32.17 10.97
N CYS A 108 11.12 -30.95 11.16
CA CYS A 108 12.44 -30.66 11.71
C CYS A 108 12.28 -29.88 13.02
N GLY A 109 12.49 -30.56 14.15
CA GLY A 109 12.46 -29.94 15.46
C GLY A 109 13.79 -29.29 15.82
N ILE A 110 13.75 -28.06 16.29
CA ILE A 110 14.92 -27.30 16.73
C ILE A 110 14.78 -27.00 18.22
N PRO A 111 15.79 -27.29 19.06
CA PRO A 111 15.70 -27.04 20.50
C PRO A 111 15.93 -25.55 20.80
N VAL A 112 15.02 -24.69 20.33
CA VAL A 112 15.16 -23.23 20.33
C VAL A 112 15.28 -22.71 21.75
N THR A 113 14.39 -23.14 22.65
CA THR A 113 14.38 -22.66 24.04
C THR A 113 15.67 -23.05 24.76
N ARG A 114 16.19 -24.26 24.51
CA ARG A 114 17.47 -24.71 25.05
C ARG A 114 18.66 -23.92 24.51
N ILE A 115 18.73 -23.73 23.19
CA ILE A 115 19.79 -22.93 22.54
C ILE A 115 19.83 -21.51 23.12
N LEU A 116 18.67 -20.87 23.27
CA LEU A 116 18.61 -19.51 23.82
C LEU A 116 19.14 -19.46 25.26
N LYS A 117 18.82 -20.46 26.09
CA LYS A 117 19.30 -20.53 27.48
C LYS A 117 20.81 -20.74 27.56
N GLU A 118 21.36 -21.60 26.70
CA GLU A 118 22.81 -21.86 26.64
C GLU A 118 23.61 -20.63 26.16
N GLU A 119 23.04 -19.83 25.26
CA GLU A 119 23.67 -18.63 24.69
C GLU A 119 23.36 -17.33 25.47
N ASP A 120 22.68 -17.42 26.62
CA ASP A 120 22.16 -16.29 27.42
C ASP A 120 21.44 -15.24 26.54
N ALA A 121 20.63 -15.73 25.61
CA ALA A 121 20.01 -14.94 24.56
C ALA A 121 18.62 -14.42 24.94
N LEU A 122 18.27 -13.25 24.41
CA LEU A 122 16.98 -12.63 24.66
C LEU A 122 15.84 -13.49 24.07
N PRO A 123 14.65 -13.56 24.70
CA PRO A 123 13.52 -14.32 24.18
C PRO A 123 13.09 -13.97 22.74
N ILE A 124 13.30 -12.72 22.31
CA ILE A 124 13.01 -12.30 20.93
C ILE A 124 13.89 -13.01 19.89
N MET A 125 15.10 -13.45 20.27
CA MET A 125 16.09 -14.10 19.38
C MET A 125 15.71 -15.53 18.99
N LYS A 126 14.56 -16.04 19.45
CA LYS A 126 13.96 -17.27 18.91
C LYS A 126 13.79 -17.18 17.39
N ASN A 127 13.46 -15.99 16.89
CA ASN A 127 13.37 -15.75 15.46
C ASN A 127 14.69 -16.03 14.74
N ALA A 128 15.84 -15.53 15.24
CA ALA A 128 17.15 -15.79 14.66
C ALA A 128 17.48 -17.30 14.67
N CYS A 129 17.19 -17.98 15.78
CA CYS A 129 17.41 -19.43 15.90
C CYS A 129 16.62 -20.22 14.85
N ILE A 130 15.30 -19.98 14.77
CA ILE A 130 14.43 -20.71 13.85
C ILE A 130 14.72 -20.37 12.38
N LEU A 131 15.17 -19.14 12.09
CA LEU A 131 15.61 -18.73 10.76
C LEU A 131 16.88 -19.45 10.31
N GLY A 132 17.81 -19.70 11.23
CA GLY A 132 18.96 -20.58 11.01
C GLY A 132 18.53 -21.97 10.58
N GLY A 133 17.61 -22.54 11.34
CA GLY A 133 16.93 -23.79 11.02
C GLY A 133 16.30 -23.83 9.64
N PHE A 134 15.46 -22.84 9.35
CA PHE A 134 14.82 -22.67 8.06
C PHE A 134 15.82 -22.65 6.91
N CYS A 135 16.90 -21.89 7.01
CA CYS A 135 17.91 -21.83 5.96
C CYS A 135 18.56 -23.20 5.73
N ARG A 136 18.86 -23.96 6.78
CA ARG A 136 19.42 -25.31 6.64
C ARG A 136 18.42 -26.28 6.00
N VAL A 137 17.17 -26.26 6.45
CA VAL A 137 16.10 -27.12 5.90
C VAL A 137 15.84 -26.82 4.42
N ALA A 138 15.86 -25.55 4.04
CA ALA A 138 15.65 -25.07 2.68
C ALA A 138 16.94 -25.08 1.81
N GLY A 139 18.06 -25.58 2.32
CA GLY A 139 19.33 -25.65 1.58
C GLY A 139 19.93 -24.28 1.23
N ILE A 140 19.53 -23.22 1.95
CA ILE A 140 20.09 -21.88 1.83
C ILE A 140 21.44 -21.84 2.56
N GLU A 141 22.46 -21.33 1.88
CA GLU A 141 23.81 -21.27 2.43
C GLU A 141 23.90 -20.33 3.65
N TRP A 142 24.67 -20.74 4.66
CA TRP A 142 24.94 -19.93 5.86
C TRP A 142 25.46 -18.52 5.52
N ALA A 143 26.26 -18.39 4.47
CA ALA A 143 26.80 -17.10 4.03
C ALA A 143 25.69 -16.11 3.64
N VAL A 144 24.63 -16.58 2.99
CA VAL A 144 23.48 -15.76 2.60
C VAL A 144 22.71 -15.32 3.84
N LEU A 145 22.45 -16.23 4.77
CA LEU A 145 21.78 -15.90 6.03
C LEU A 145 22.59 -14.87 6.84
N LYS A 146 23.89 -15.10 7.00
CA LYS A 146 24.79 -14.21 7.73
C LYS A 146 24.74 -12.79 7.17
N ASP A 147 24.82 -12.65 5.85
CA ASP A 147 24.75 -11.34 5.16
C ASP A 147 23.42 -10.61 5.43
N VAL A 148 22.29 -11.32 5.32
CA VAL A 148 20.97 -10.73 5.59
C VAL A 148 20.82 -10.31 7.06
N LEU A 149 21.26 -11.15 8.01
CA LEU A 149 21.20 -10.81 9.44
C LEU A 149 22.09 -9.62 9.79
N LEU A 150 23.30 -9.53 9.23
CA LEU A 150 24.20 -8.39 9.43
C LEU A 150 23.56 -7.08 8.97
N LYS A 151 22.89 -7.08 7.83
CA LYS A 151 22.30 -5.87 7.25
C LYS A 151 20.99 -5.45 7.91
N HIS A 152 20.15 -6.40 8.29
CA HIS A 152 18.76 -6.11 8.69
C HIS A 152 18.45 -6.37 10.18
N MET A 153 19.32 -7.07 10.91
CA MET A 153 19.19 -7.27 12.36
C MET A 153 20.44 -6.77 13.11
N PRO A 154 20.80 -5.47 13.01
CA PRO A 154 22.06 -4.94 13.54
C PRO A 154 22.10 -4.89 15.08
N LYS A 155 20.94 -4.91 15.75
CA LYS A 155 20.88 -4.90 17.22
C LYS A 155 21.36 -6.24 17.78
N LYS A 156 22.41 -6.21 18.62
CA LYS A 156 23.05 -7.41 19.21
C LYS A 156 23.41 -8.47 18.14
N VAL A 157 23.93 -8.01 16.99
CA VAL A 157 24.12 -8.84 15.80
C VAL A 157 24.98 -10.09 16.04
N GLU A 158 26.06 -9.99 16.81
CA GLU A 158 26.92 -11.14 17.14
C GLU A 158 26.17 -12.24 17.89
N GLN A 159 25.29 -11.87 18.83
CA GLN A 159 24.49 -12.84 19.57
C GLN A 159 23.41 -13.46 18.67
N ASN A 160 22.77 -12.66 17.81
CA ASN A 160 21.84 -13.17 16.79
C ASN A 160 22.53 -14.16 15.85
N LEU A 161 23.76 -13.88 15.40
CA LEU A 161 24.53 -14.77 14.53
C LEU A 161 24.88 -16.09 15.22
N ARG A 162 25.32 -16.07 16.49
CA ARG A 162 25.60 -17.32 17.23
C ARG A 162 24.35 -18.18 17.39
N VAL A 163 23.25 -17.57 17.81
CA VAL A 163 21.96 -18.27 18.01
C VAL A 163 21.43 -18.81 16.68
N ALA A 164 21.47 -18.03 15.60
CA ALA A 164 21.11 -18.48 14.27
C ALA A 164 21.99 -19.63 13.79
N ARG A 165 23.31 -19.58 14.09
CA ARG A 165 24.23 -20.65 13.70
C ARG A 165 23.91 -21.96 14.41
N ARG A 166 23.64 -21.91 15.72
CA ARG A 166 23.19 -23.07 16.51
C ARG A 166 21.91 -23.68 15.94
N GLY A 167 20.95 -22.83 15.53
CA GLY A 167 19.72 -23.27 14.85
C GLY A 167 19.99 -23.93 13.49
N TYR A 168 20.89 -23.35 12.69
CA TYR A 168 21.33 -23.89 11.40
C TYR A 168 21.98 -25.27 11.54
N ASP A 169 22.92 -25.42 12.47
CA ASP A 169 23.68 -26.66 12.67
C ASP A 169 22.82 -27.79 13.30
N SER A 170 21.69 -27.44 13.94
CA SER A 170 20.75 -28.40 14.55
C SER A 170 19.71 -28.97 13.56
N ALA A 171 19.65 -28.43 12.34
CA ALA A 171 18.64 -28.78 11.34
C ALA A 171 19.21 -29.65 10.21
N VAL A 172 18.30 -30.31 9.48
CA VAL A 172 18.63 -31.19 8.35
C VAL A 172 17.98 -30.66 7.07
N GLU A 173 18.71 -30.77 5.96
CA GLU A 173 18.24 -30.30 4.65
C GLU A 173 17.11 -31.21 4.12
N PHE A 174 15.95 -30.61 3.80
CA PHE A 174 14.79 -31.31 3.23
C PHE A 174 14.57 -30.98 1.77
N CYS A 175 14.93 -29.76 1.37
CA CYS A 175 14.90 -29.27 0.00
C CYS A 175 16.05 -28.28 -0.21
N ARG A 176 16.26 -27.88 -1.47
CA ARG A 176 17.23 -26.87 -1.84
C ARG A 176 16.56 -25.79 -2.67
N VAL A 177 16.53 -24.57 -2.13
CA VAL A 177 16.12 -23.38 -2.86
C VAL A 177 17.32 -22.90 -3.67
N GLU A 178 17.28 -23.18 -4.97
CA GLU A 178 18.31 -22.72 -5.90
C GLU A 178 18.19 -21.22 -6.16
N ARG A 179 19.34 -20.58 -6.34
CA ARG A 179 19.40 -19.16 -6.72
C ARG A 179 18.75 -18.98 -8.09
N ALA A 180 17.87 -17.99 -8.21
CA ALA A 180 17.28 -17.59 -9.47
C ALA A 180 18.38 -17.07 -10.43
N SER A 181 18.23 -17.29 -11.73
CA SER A 181 19.31 -17.02 -12.69
C SER A 181 19.45 -15.51 -12.95
N PRO A 182 20.60 -14.87 -12.64
CA PRO A 182 20.81 -13.46 -12.94
C PRO A 182 20.65 -13.13 -14.43
N SER A 183 20.93 -14.09 -15.32
CA SER A 183 20.79 -13.94 -16.77
C SER A 183 19.34 -13.76 -17.24
N GLN A 184 18.36 -13.97 -16.35
CA GLN A 184 16.93 -13.80 -16.61
C GLN A 184 16.37 -12.52 -15.94
N GLY A 185 17.22 -11.58 -15.53
CA GLY A 185 16.82 -10.34 -14.85
C GLY A 185 16.43 -10.54 -13.37
N GLN A 186 16.67 -11.73 -12.83
CA GLN A 186 16.31 -12.13 -11.46
C GLN A 186 17.41 -11.69 -10.47
N VAL A 187 17.57 -10.38 -10.34
CA VAL A 187 18.48 -9.74 -9.37
C VAL A 187 17.73 -9.34 -8.10
N ALA A 188 18.46 -9.22 -7.00
CA ALA A 188 17.92 -8.73 -5.74
C ALA A 188 17.45 -7.28 -5.87
N LEU A 189 16.20 -7.02 -5.51
CA LEU A 189 15.60 -5.68 -5.57
C LEU A 189 15.51 -5.04 -4.18
N PRO A 190 15.30 -3.71 -4.09
CA PRO A 190 14.80 -3.09 -2.87
C PRO A 190 13.57 -3.83 -2.33
N VAL A 191 13.56 -4.10 -1.02
CA VAL A 191 12.46 -4.78 -0.33
C VAL A 191 11.85 -3.79 0.65
N MET A 192 10.59 -3.40 0.41
CA MET A 192 9.92 -2.36 1.20
C MET A 192 8.40 -2.55 1.23
N THR A 193 7.75 -1.87 2.16
CA THR A 193 6.29 -1.85 2.24
C THR A 193 5.69 -0.82 1.31
N GLY A 194 4.39 -0.93 0.99
CA GLY A 194 3.74 0.10 0.17
C GLY A 194 3.70 1.46 0.88
N ASN A 195 3.56 1.53 2.21
CA ASN A 195 3.69 2.81 2.91
C ASN A 195 5.09 3.43 2.76
N GLN A 196 6.15 2.62 2.82
CA GLN A 196 7.52 3.13 2.55
C GLN A 196 7.63 3.64 1.12
N ALA A 197 7.06 2.94 0.14
CA ALA A 197 7.03 3.35 -1.25
C ALA A 197 6.25 4.67 -1.45
N ILE A 198 5.09 4.83 -0.81
CA ILE A 198 4.30 6.08 -0.79
C ILE A 198 5.19 7.22 -0.30
N CYS A 199 5.86 7.05 0.84
CA CYS A 199 6.74 8.09 1.39
C CYS A 199 7.83 8.51 0.42
N LEU A 200 8.51 7.54 -0.20
CA LEU A 200 9.59 7.82 -1.14
C LEU A 200 9.09 8.55 -2.40
N GLY A 201 7.92 8.19 -2.92
CA GLY A 201 7.34 8.87 -4.08
C GLY A 201 6.93 10.32 -3.76
N LEU A 202 6.36 10.57 -2.57
CA LEU A 202 6.05 11.92 -2.11
C LEU A 202 7.32 12.76 -1.95
N ILE A 203 8.36 12.21 -1.31
CA ILE A 203 9.67 12.87 -1.14
C ILE A 203 10.27 13.20 -2.50
N LYS A 204 10.24 12.25 -3.44
CA LYS A 204 10.76 12.43 -4.79
C LYS A 204 10.06 13.54 -5.57
N ALA A 205 8.77 13.78 -5.32
CA ALA A 205 7.99 14.89 -5.88
C ALA A 205 8.10 16.22 -5.10
N GLY A 206 9.05 16.32 -4.16
CA GLY A 206 9.37 17.55 -3.44
C GLY A 206 8.60 17.77 -2.14
N LEU A 207 8.06 16.73 -1.49
CA LEU A 207 7.42 16.85 -0.18
C LEU A 207 8.34 17.59 0.80
N GLY A 208 7.81 18.60 1.49
CA GLY A 208 8.52 19.36 2.52
C GLY A 208 7.94 19.21 3.93
N ALA A 209 6.66 18.81 4.06
CA ALA A 209 6.03 18.59 5.36
C ALA A 209 5.09 17.37 5.36
N TYR A 210 5.19 16.55 6.40
CA TYR A 210 4.28 15.44 6.66
C TYR A 210 3.63 15.61 8.03
N VAL A 211 2.30 15.63 8.09
CA VAL A 211 1.53 15.80 9.34
C VAL A 211 0.61 14.60 9.52
N ALA A 212 0.65 13.93 10.66
CA ALA A 212 -0.22 12.79 10.91
C ALA A 212 -0.48 12.53 12.38
N TYR A 213 -1.69 12.05 12.67
CA TYR A 213 -2.05 11.44 13.94
C TYR A 213 -1.99 9.91 13.78
N PRO A 214 -1.31 9.16 14.68
CA PRO A 214 -1.14 7.72 14.53
C PRO A 214 -2.47 6.98 14.46
N MET A 215 -2.71 6.32 13.33
CA MET A 215 -3.81 5.39 13.16
C MET A 215 -3.41 4.24 12.23
N THR A 216 -3.54 2.99 12.69
CA THR A 216 -3.26 1.78 11.89
C THR A 216 -4.18 1.73 10.66
N PRO A 217 -3.66 1.39 9.46
CA PRO A 217 -2.27 1.03 9.11
C PRO A 217 -1.40 2.21 8.63
N SER A 218 -1.89 3.45 8.69
CA SER A 218 -1.16 4.64 8.23
C SER A 218 0.00 5.09 9.13
N SER A 219 0.05 4.65 10.40
CA SER A 219 1.08 5.08 11.36
C SER A 219 2.52 4.82 10.92
N SER A 220 2.76 3.80 10.11
CA SER A 220 4.10 3.49 9.59
C SER A 220 4.63 4.55 8.62
N LEU A 221 3.76 5.34 7.98
CA LEU A 221 4.16 6.52 7.21
C LEU A 221 4.85 7.55 8.12
N LEU A 222 4.26 7.85 9.28
CA LEU A 222 4.81 8.80 10.24
C LEU A 222 6.16 8.34 10.80
N ASP A 223 6.27 7.08 11.22
CA ASP A 223 7.54 6.51 11.71
C ASP A 223 8.63 6.56 10.63
N PHE A 224 8.31 6.21 9.39
CA PHE A 224 9.28 6.21 8.30
C PHE A 224 9.70 7.63 7.90
N MET A 225 8.74 8.56 7.75
CA MET A 225 9.03 9.97 7.47
C MET A 225 9.87 10.61 8.57
N ALA A 226 9.57 10.33 9.84
CA ALA A 226 10.34 10.87 10.97
C ALA A 226 11.81 10.41 10.94
N ARG A 227 12.06 9.17 10.51
CA ARG A 227 13.43 8.65 10.34
C ARG A 227 14.17 9.31 9.19
N LEU A 228 13.48 9.58 8.08
CA LEU A 228 14.04 10.22 6.89
C LEU A 228 14.12 11.75 6.99
N ALA A 229 13.45 12.36 7.97
CA ALA A 229 13.36 13.81 8.08
C ALA A 229 14.71 14.54 8.09
N PRO A 230 15.76 14.07 8.81
CA PRO A 230 17.06 14.73 8.78
C PRO A 230 17.75 14.65 7.40
N ASP A 231 17.57 13.55 6.69
CA ASP A 231 18.25 13.29 5.41
C ASP A 231 17.67 14.12 4.26
N PHE A 232 16.37 14.45 4.34
CA PHE A 232 15.63 15.17 3.29
C PHE A 232 15.11 16.55 3.71
N GLY A 233 15.43 17.01 4.93
CA GLY A 233 14.96 18.30 5.44
C GLY A 233 13.45 18.40 5.66
N LEU A 234 12.79 17.27 5.93
CA LEU A 234 11.33 17.22 6.08
C LEU A 234 10.88 17.75 7.44
N LYS A 235 9.76 18.48 7.46
CA LYS A 235 9.04 18.78 8.70
C LYS A 235 8.04 17.68 8.99
N VAL A 236 8.25 16.93 10.07
CA VAL A 236 7.34 15.85 10.47
C VAL A 236 6.67 16.24 11.78
N VAL A 237 5.33 16.33 11.76
CA VAL A 237 4.54 16.84 12.89
C VAL A 237 3.48 15.82 13.31
N HIS A 238 3.42 15.56 14.62
CA HIS A 238 2.42 14.71 15.26
C HIS A 238 1.54 15.59 16.17
N PRO A 239 0.40 16.10 15.67
CA PRO A 239 -0.52 16.90 16.47
C PRO A 239 -1.49 16.02 17.28
N GLU A 240 -2.42 16.64 17.98
CA GLU A 240 -3.29 16.02 18.98
C GLU A 240 -4.47 15.20 18.41
N ASN A 241 -4.91 15.47 17.18
CA ASN A 241 -5.99 14.76 16.48
C ASN A 241 -5.98 15.05 14.97
N GLU A 242 -6.86 14.37 14.21
CA GLU A 242 -6.97 14.50 12.76
C GLU A 242 -7.47 15.87 12.26
N ILE A 243 -8.22 16.62 13.08
CA ILE A 243 -8.63 18.00 12.75
C ILE A 243 -7.39 18.91 12.73
N ALA A 244 -6.54 18.80 13.75
CA ALA A 244 -5.28 19.53 13.80
C ALA A 244 -4.34 19.11 12.65
N VAL A 245 -4.31 17.82 12.29
CA VAL A 245 -3.53 17.32 11.13
C VAL A 245 -3.90 18.07 9.84
N ILE A 246 -5.18 18.07 9.47
CA ILE A 246 -5.61 18.62 8.18
C ILE A 246 -5.44 20.15 8.12
N LEU A 247 -5.67 20.84 9.24
CA LEU A 247 -5.53 22.30 9.31
C LEU A 247 -4.06 22.73 9.31
N MET A 248 -3.18 22.05 10.05
CA MET A 248 -1.74 22.34 10.02
C MET A 248 -1.14 22.10 8.63
N ALA A 249 -1.54 21.02 7.95
CA ALA A 249 -1.07 20.73 6.60
C ALA A 249 -1.48 21.81 5.59
N GLN A 250 -2.68 22.37 5.71
CA GLN A 250 -3.09 23.51 4.89
C GLN A 250 -2.32 24.78 5.21
N GLY A 251 -1.94 25.00 6.47
CA GLY A 251 -1.02 26.08 6.86
C GLY A 251 0.34 25.95 6.16
N PHE A 252 0.88 24.73 6.07
CA PHE A 252 2.11 24.47 5.29
C PHE A 252 1.91 24.76 3.80
N ALA A 253 0.82 24.28 3.20
CA ALA A 253 0.51 24.52 1.78
C ALA A 253 0.38 26.02 1.47
N TYR A 254 -0.32 26.77 2.33
CA TYR A 254 -0.44 28.23 2.24
C TYR A 254 0.92 28.95 2.31
N ALA A 255 1.86 28.41 3.09
CA ALA A 255 3.24 28.90 3.19
C ALA A 255 4.15 28.43 2.03
N GLY A 256 3.61 27.72 1.04
CA GLY A 256 4.38 27.22 -0.11
C GLY A 256 5.17 25.95 0.13
N ILE A 257 4.85 25.21 1.20
CA ILE A 257 5.50 23.93 1.50
C ILE A 257 4.59 22.79 1.06
N LYS A 258 5.09 21.95 0.14
CA LYS A 258 4.46 20.70 -0.29
C LYS A 258 4.15 19.81 0.91
N ALA A 259 2.87 19.67 1.24
CA ALA A 259 2.40 18.96 2.41
C ALA A 259 1.64 17.69 2.05
N ALA A 260 1.78 16.67 2.87
CA ALA A 260 0.95 15.48 2.84
C ALA A 260 0.54 15.05 4.24
N VAL A 261 -0.59 14.34 4.33
CA VAL A 261 -1.10 13.77 5.58
C VAL A 261 -1.41 12.28 5.40
N GLY A 262 -1.38 11.52 6.50
CA GLY A 262 -1.79 10.12 6.51
C GLY A 262 -2.85 9.84 7.57
N THR A 263 -3.84 9.03 7.19
CA THR A 263 -4.97 8.65 8.02
C THR A 263 -5.60 7.34 7.51
N SER A 264 -6.78 6.99 8.03
CA SER A 264 -7.64 5.86 7.68
C SER A 264 -9.11 6.31 7.82
N GLY A 265 -10.08 5.48 7.46
CA GLY A 265 -11.49 5.91 7.32
C GLY A 265 -12.06 6.67 8.53
N GLY A 266 -11.80 6.22 9.76
CA GLY A 266 -12.29 6.87 10.98
C GLY A 266 -11.72 8.29 11.20
N GLY A 267 -10.40 8.44 11.07
CA GLY A 267 -9.76 9.75 11.18
C GLY A 267 -10.03 10.66 9.97
N PHE A 268 -10.20 10.08 8.78
CA PHE A 268 -10.61 10.84 7.60
C PHE A 268 -12.01 11.46 7.76
N CYS A 269 -12.92 10.81 8.48
CA CYS A 269 -14.20 11.39 8.90
C CYS A 269 -14.05 12.72 9.65
N LEU A 270 -13.03 12.86 10.49
CA LEU A 270 -12.75 14.10 11.21
C LEU A 270 -12.13 15.18 10.31
N MET A 271 -11.55 14.80 9.17
CA MET A 271 -10.88 15.73 8.26
C MET A 271 -11.82 16.36 7.22
N THR A 272 -13.06 15.90 7.06
CA THR A 272 -13.91 16.26 5.91
C THR A 272 -14.22 17.74 5.81
N GLU A 273 -14.33 18.45 6.94
CA GLU A 273 -14.45 19.91 6.94
C GLU A 273 -13.19 20.57 6.38
N GLY A 274 -12.00 20.12 6.83
CA GLY A 274 -10.72 20.58 6.31
C GLY A 274 -10.53 20.30 4.81
N VAL A 275 -11.07 19.19 4.29
CA VAL A 275 -11.08 18.92 2.84
C VAL A 275 -11.93 19.96 2.09
N SER A 276 -13.07 20.34 2.66
CA SER A 276 -13.95 21.39 2.08
C SER A 276 -13.21 22.73 2.02
N LEU A 277 -12.46 23.06 3.08
CA LEU A 277 -11.59 24.24 3.12
C LEU A 277 -10.51 24.18 2.02
N ALA A 278 -9.85 23.03 1.85
CA ALA A 278 -8.82 22.87 0.82
C ALA A 278 -9.41 23.07 -0.60
N GLY A 279 -10.62 22.57 -0.84
CA GLY A 279 -11.35 22.78 -2.09
C GLY A 279 -11.72 24.24 -2.35
N MET A 280 -12.27 24.94 -1.35
CA MET A 280 -12.67 26.34 -1.46
C MET A 280 -11.46 27.28 -1.62
N ALA A 281 -10.45 27.13 -0.75
CA ALA A 281 -9.25 27.96 -0.75
C ALA A 281 -8.23 27.58 -1.85
N GLU A 282 -8.54 26.54 -2.64
CA GLU A 282 -7.66 25.99 -3.66
C GLU A 282 -6.26 25.64 -3.10
N ASN A 283 -6.21 25.08 -1.89
CA ASN A 283 -4.97 24.71 -1.23
C ASN A 283 -4.56 23.28 -1.65
N PRO A 284 -3.39 23.10 -2.27
CA PRO A 284 -2.92 21.79 -2.69
C PRO A 284 -2.53 20.92 -1.48
N LEU A 285 -3.02 19.68 -1.45
CA LEU A 285 -2.71 18.76 -0.36
C LEU A 285 -2.85 17.30 -0.81
N VAL A 286 -1.91 16.45 -0.41
CA VAL A 286 -2.05 14.99 -0.58
C VAL A 286 -2.51 14.34 0.72
N ILE A 287 -3.56 13.53 0.64
CA ILE A 287 -4.19 12.83 1.77
C ILE A 287 -4.09 11.33 1.51
N VAL A 288 -3.27 10.62 2.29
CA VAL A 288 -3.17 9.17 2.24
C VAL A 288 -4.26 8.59 3.14
N VAL A 289 -5.27 7.95 2.54
CA VAL A 289 -6.30 7.21 3.26
C VAL A 289 -5.96 5.73 3.17
N SER A 290 -5.34 5.20 4.22
CA SER A 290 -5.00 3.77 4.31
C SER A 290 -6.21 3.01 4.87
N GLN A 291 -7.05 2.49 3.97
CA GLN A 291 -8.32 1.86 4.33
C GLN A 291 -8.12 0.64 5.24
N ARG A 292 -9.07 0.47 6.14
CA ARG A 292 -9.21 -0.69 7.01
C ARG A 292 -10.69 -0.97 7.20
N THR A 293 -11.02 -2.09 7.82
CA THR A 293 -12.42 -2.47 8.05
C THR A 293 -13.16 -1.40 8.87
N GLY A 294 -14.24 -0.85 8.31
CA GLY A 294 -15.24 -0.03 9.01
C GLY A 294 -16.58 -0.79 9.14
N PRO A 295 -17.68 -0.11 9.52
CA PRO A 295 -17.78 1.30 9.93
C PRO A 295 -17.18 1.55 11.33
N SER A 296 -17.03 2.84 11.70
CA SER A 296 -16.47 3.26 12.99
C SER A 296 -15.06 2.66 13.21
N THR A 297 -14.79 2.10 14.39
CA THR A 297 -13.51 1.41 14.67
C THR A 297 -13.28 0.20 13.78
N GLY A 298 -14.37 -0.53 13.47
CA GLY A 298 -14.36 -1.80 12.76
C GLY A 298 -13.28 -2.77 13.25
N LEU A 299 -12.41 -3.20 12.33
CA LEU A 299 -11.29 -4.11 12.61
C LEU A 299 -9.97 -3.40 12.24
N PRO A 300 -9.30 -2.72 13.19
CA PRO A 300 -8.17 -1.82 12.91
C PRO A 300 -6.96 -2.47 12.23
N THR A 301 -6.75 -3.77 12.44
CA THR A 301 -5.59 -4.53 11.96
C THR A 301 -5.92 -5.42 10.77
N TYR A 302 -7.02 -5.14 10.07
CA TYR A 302 -7.54 -5.94 8.97
C TYR A 302 -7.95 -5.10 7.77
N THR A 303 -7.88 -5.69 6.58
CA THR A 303 -8.02 -4.96 5.32
C THR A 303 -9.48 -4.82 4.89
N ALA A 304 -9.80 -3.71 4.23
CA ALA A 304 -11.05 -3.51 3.52
C ALA A 304 -10.87 -2.40 2.47
N GLN A 305 -11.75 -2.39 1.47
CA GLN A 305 -11.81 -1.37 0.42
C GLN A 305 -13.18 -0.67 0.44
N GLY A 306 -13.58 -0.24 1.65
CA GLY A 306 -14.92 0.26 1.95
C GLY A 306 -15.10 1.77 1.87
N ASP A 307 -14.04 2.55 1.62
CA ASP A 307 -14.09 4.01 1.74
C ASP A 307 -14.15 4.74 0.38
N LEU A 308 -14.25 4.03 -0.76
CA LEU A 308 -14.22 4.64 -2.10
C LEU A 308 -15.28 5.73 -2.27
N HIS A 309 -16.56 5.41 -2.11
CA HIS A 309 -17.62 6.41 -2.25
C HIS A 309 -17.57 7.47 -1.17
N PHE A 310 -17.04 7.15 0.02
CA PHE A 310 -16.85 8.14 1.06
C PHE A 310 -15.83 9.20 0.62
N VAL A 311 -14.65 8.80 0.13
CA VAL A 311 -13.61 9.70 -0.38
C VAL A 311 -14.07 10.48 -1.61
N LEU A 312 -14.76 9.82 -2.55
CA LEU A 312 -15.29 10.48 -3.75
C LEU A 312 -16.28 11.62 -3.44
N ASN A 313 -17.01 11.52 -2.33
CA ASN A 313 -18.06 12.48 -1.94
C ASN A 313 -17.74 13.25 -0.65
N ALA A 314 -16.52 13.13 -0.10
CA ALA A 314 -16.14 13.81 1.13
C ALA A 314 -16.05 15.33 0.95
N GLY A 315 -16.46 16.07 1.98
CA GLY A 315 -16.50 17.53 1.98
C GLY A 315 -17.79 18.10 1.40
N GLN A 316 -18.28 19.19 1.98
CA GLN A 316 -19.52 19.84 1.55
C GLN A 316 -19.29 20.70 0.30
N GLY A 317 -20.27 20.70 -0.62
CA GLY A 317 -20.20 21.40 -1.91
C GLY A 317 -19.33 20.70 -2.95
N GLU A 318 -19.25 21.30 -4.14
CA GLU A 318 -18.53 20.73 -5.29
C GLU A 318 -17.16 21.36 -5.49
N PHE A 319 -16.13 20.52 -5.58
CA PHE A 319 -14.77 20.93 -5.94
C PHE A 319 -14.01 19.76 -6.57
N PRO A 320 -13.08 20.03 -7.49
CA PRO A 320 -12.27 18.98 -8.11
C PRO A 320 -11.34 18.33 -7.09
N ARG A 321 -11.07 17.05 -7.28
CA ARG A 321 -10.13 16.25 -6.49
C ARG A 321 -9.51 15.16 -7.35
N LEU A 322 -8.27 14.79 -7.04
CA LEU A 322 -7.65 13.60 -7.60
C LEU A 322 -7.83 12.45 -6.62
N VAL A 323 -8.25 11.27 -7.07
CA VAL A 323 -8.28 10.04 -6.25
C VAL A 323 -7.60 8.93 -7.02
N VAL A 324 -6.53 8.38 -6.44
CA VAL A 324 -5.76 7.27 -7.02
C VAL A 324 -5.71 6.10 -6.04
N SER A 325 -5.69 4.86 -6.55
CA SER A 325 -5.60 3.66 -5.71
C SER A 325 -4.53 2.69 -6.23
N PRO A 326 -3.29 2.79 -5.69
CA PRO A 326 -2.19 1.92 -6.08
C PRO A 326 -2.42 0.47 -5.62
N GLY A 327 -2.00 -0.50 -6.42
CA GLY A 327 -2.20 -1.92 -6.13
C GLY A 327 -1.00 -2.67 -5.55
N ASP A 328 0.20 -2.08 -5.63
CA ASP A 328 1.45 -2.63 -5.10
C ASP A 328 2.44 -1.50 -4.78
N ALA A 329 3.65 -1.85 -4.31
CA ALA A 329 4.68 -0.86 -3.98
C ALA A 329 5.15 -0.02 -5.17
N ALA A 330 5.15 -0.56 -6.40
CA ALA A 330 5.58 0.18 -7.59
C ALA A 330 4.55 1.25 -7.98
N ASP A 331 3.28 0.86 -8.05
CA ASP A 331 2.17 1.80 -8.23
C ASP A 331 2.16 2.85 -7.12
N ALA A 332 2.41 2.43 -5.87
CA ALA A 332 2.36 3.30 -4.70
C ALA A 332 3.48 4.35 -4.70
N TYR A 333 4.69 3.99 -5.14
CA TYR A 333 5.79 4.93 -5.36
C TYR A 333 5.46 5.94 -6.46
N TYR A 334 5.05 5.45 -7.62
CA TYR A 334 4.82 6.31 -8.79
C TYR A 334 3.64 7.26 -8.57
N TRP A 335 2.47 6.71 -8.21
CA TRP A 335 1.24 7.50 -8.07
C TRP A 335 1.24 8.41 -6.85
N SER A 336 2.06 8.16 -5.82
CA SER A 336 2.19 9.14 -4.74
C SER A 336 2.95 10.39 -5.19
N GLY A 337 3.97 10.20 -6.02
CA GLY A 337 4.68 11.29 -6.68
C GLY A 337 3.79 12.07 -7.64
N ILE A 338 3.10 11.37 -8.54
CA ILE A 338 2.14 12.01 -9.47
C ILE A 338 1.03 12.72 -8.71
N ALA A 339 0.49 12.14 -7.64
CA ALA A 339 -0.55 12.80 -6.84
C ALA A 339 -0.05 14.11 -6.22
N MET A 340 1.20 14.18 -5.76
CA MET A 340 1.80 15.42 -5.25
C MET A 340 1.91 16.48 -6.36
N ASN A 341 2.43 16.09 -7.53
CA ASN A 341 2.55 17.01 -8.66
C ASN A 341 1.20 17.54 -9.11
N ILE A 342 0.23 16.65 -9.37
CA ILE A 342 -1.12 17.02 -9.81
C ILE A 342 -1.85 17.88 -8.76
N ALA A 343 -1.74 17.53 -7.47
CA ALA A 343 -2.32 18.32 -6.39
C ALA A 343 -1.83 19.78 -6.45
N TRP A 344 -0.54 19.98 -6.68
CA TRP A 344 0.09 21.29 -6.71
C TRP A 344 -0.10 22.04 -8.04
N LYS A 345 0.03 21.36 -9.18
CA LYS A 345 -0.22 21.93 -10.51
C LYS A 345 -1.65 22.45 -10.63
N TYR A 346 -2.63 21.66 -10.16
CA TYR A 346 -4.04 22.03 -10.24
C TYR A 346 -4.60 22.66 -8.98
N GLN A 347 -3.84 22.74 -7.88
CA GLN A 347 -4.30 23.33 -6.62
C GLN A 347 -5.59 22.68 -6.12
N VAL A 348 -5.54 21.36 -5.94
CA VAL A 348 -6.65 20.50 -5.50
C VAL A 348 -6.21 19.57 -4.38
N PRO A 349 -7.14 19.09 -3.55
CA PRO A 349 -6.89 17.93 -2.72
C PRO A 349 -6.72 16.68 -3.59
N ALA A 350 -5.64 15.92 -3.36
CA ALA A 350 -5.39 14.62 -3.96
C ALA A 350 -5.40 13.53 -2.89
N PHE A 351 -5.92 12.37 -3.25
CA PHE A 351 -6.12 11.24 -2.35
C PHE A 351 -5.35 10.03 -2.87
N ILE A 352 -4.54 9.44 -1.99
CA ILE A 352 -3.95 8.12 -2.23
C ILE A 352 -4.77 7.14 -1.39
N LEU A 353 -5.65 6.41 -2.06
CA LEU A 353 -6.57 5.45 -1.48
C LEU A 353 -5.90 4.08 -1.44
N SER A 354 -5.14 3.84 -0.37
CA SER A 354 -4.48 2.56 -0.06
C SER A 354 -5.41 1.68 0.78
N ASP A 355 -4.99 0.48 1.11
CA ASP A 355 -5.61 -0.39 2.11
C ASP A 355 -4.51 -1.09 2.93
N LYS A 356 -4.88 -1.79 4.01
CA LYS A 356 -3.90 -2.46 4.88
C LYS A 356 -2.93 -3.36 4.10
N VAL A 357 -3.39 -4.06 3.07
CA VAL A 357 -2.55 -4.98 2.31
C VAL A 357 -1.48 -4.17 1.59
N THR A 358 -1.85 -3.17 0.80
CA THR A 358 -0.87 -2.30 0.13
C THR A 358 0.04 -1.61 1.15
N SER A 359 -0.51 -1.11 2.25
CA SER A 359 0.23 -0.34 3.25
C SER A 359 1.31 -1.15 4.00
N GLU A 360 1.00 -2.37 4.43
CA GLU A 360 1.86 -3.14 5.35
C GLU A 360 2.53 -4.37 4.71
N SER A 361 2.07 -4.82 3.54
CA SER A 361 2.72 -5.96 2.87
C SER A 361 4.12 -5.56 2.39
N LEU A 362 5.02 -6.53 2.34
CA LEU A 362 6.38 -6.35 1.83
C LEU A 362 6.46 -6.81 0.38
N TYR A 363 7.09 -6.01 -0.46
CA TYR A 363 7.22 -6.23 -1.90
C TYR A 363 8.69 -6.18 -2.33
N SER A 364 9.04 -6.90 -3.40
CA SER A 364 10.20 -6.54 -4.22
C SER A 364 9.83 -5.34 -5.09
N LEU A 365 10.44 -4.18 -4.85
CA LEU A 365 10.22 -2.97 -5.63
C LEU A 365 11.24 -2.87 -6.76
N ASP A 366 10.75 -2.98 -7.99
CA ASP A 366 11.51 -2.66 -9.19
C ASP A 366 11.29 -1.19 -9.55
N LEU A 367 12.25 -0.33 -9.23
CA LEU A 367 12.14 1.11 -9.48
C LEU A 367 12.16 1.43 -10.97
N ASP A 368 12.91 0.67 -11.76
CA ASP A 368 12.99 0.88 -13.21
C ASP A 368 11.62 0.58 -13.87
N ALA A 369 10.90 -0.41 -13.35
CA ALA A 369 9.55 -0.74 -13.79
C ALA A 369 8.45 0.17 -13.21
N ALA A 370 8.71 0.87 -12.10
CA ALA A 370 7.71 1.74 -11.47
C ALA A 370 7.45 3.03 -12.27
N GLY A 371 8.45 3.51 -13.02
CA GLY A 371 8.42 4.79 -13.71
C GLY A 371 9.14 5.89 -12.92
N ASP A 372 9.53 6.95 -13.61
CA ASP A 372 10.23 8.08 -12.98
C ASP A 372 9.24 9.10 -12.43
N VAL A 373 9.55 9.60 -11.23
CA VAL A 373 8.82 10.69 -10.60
C VAL A 373 9.71 11.91 -10.68
N LEU A 374 9.34 12.86 -11.52
CA LEU A 374 9.99 14.15 -11.61
C LEU A 374 9.16 15.19 -10.88
N GLU A 375 9.80 16.11 -10.17
CA GLU A 375 9.11 17.25 -9.60
C GLU A 375 8.61 18.17 -10.73
N GLU A 376 7.31 18.46 -10.75
CA GLU A 376 6.73 19.37 -11.73
C GLU A 376 6.93 20.84 -11.35
N GLU A 377 7.15 21.68 -12.36
CA GLU A 377 7.16 23.13 -12.22
C GLU A 377 5.76 23.66 -11.87
N LEU A 378 5.72 24.55 -10.88
CA LEU A 378 4.48 25.14 -10.40
C LEU A 378 4.11 26.38 -11.23
N PRO A 379 2.81 26.63 -11.47
CA PRO A 379 2.36 27.90 -12.04
C PRO A 379 2.54 29.00 -10.99
N LEU A 380 3.70 29.66 -10.97
CA LEU A 380 4.01 30.75 -10.05
C LEU A 380 3.67 32.11 -10.66
N TRP A 381 3.28 33.06 -9.81
CA TRP A 381 3.09 34.45 -10.22
C TRP A 381 4.44 35.08 -10.62
N ASP A 382 4.45 35.84 -11.72
CA ASP A 382 5.63 36.44 -12.33
C ASP A 382 6.19 37.66 -11.57
N GLY A 383 5.54 38.05 -10.48
CA GLY A 383 5.91 39.23 -9.69
C GLY A 383 5.43 40.56 -10.26
N GLN A 384 4.66 40.55 -11.36
CA GLN A 384 4.22 41.76 -12.03
C GLN A 384 2.79 42.16 -11.64
N GLY A 385 2.62 43.45 -11.34
CA GLY A 385 1.33 44.04 -11.04
C GLY A 385 0.77 43.68 -9.65
N LYS A 386 -0.55 43.67 -9.54
CA LYS A 386 -1.26 43.30 -8.32
C LYS A 386 -1.60 41.81 -8.37
N TYR A 387 -1.27 41.08 -7.32
CA TYR A 387 -1.49 39.64 -7.25
C TYR A 387 -2.98 39.32 -7.00
N ASN A 388 -3.50 38.40 -7.82
CA ASN A 388 -4.88 37.90 -7.77
C ASN A 388 -4.85 36.38 -7.53
N ARG A 389 -4.98 35.96 -6.27
CA ARG A 389 -4.93 34.54 -5.85
C ARG A 389 -5.91 33.65 -6.62
N TYR A 390 -7.07 34.19 -6.98
CA TYR A 390 -8.17 33.46 -7.64
C TYR A 390 -8.46 33.98 -9.05
N SER A 391 -7.41 34.40 -9.77
CA SER A 391 -7.49 34.89 -11.15
C SER A 391 -8.34 34.00 -12.06
N TYR A 392 -9.20 34.60 -12.89
CA TYR A 392 -9.90 33.86 -13.93
C TYR A 392 -8.95 33.50 -15.09
N THR A 393 -8.72 32.21 -15.30
CA THR A 393 -7.89 31.69 -16.40
C THR A 393 -8.67 30.67 -17.23
N ASN A 394 -8.20 30.40 -18.45
CA ASN A 394 -8.81 29.43 -19.35
C ASN A 394 -8.80 28.01 -18.77
N THR A 395 -7.76 27.66 -18.02
CA THR A 395 -7.64 26.37 -17.33
C THR A 395 -8.33 26.37 -15.97
N GLY A 396 -8.72 27.54 -15.43
CA GLY A 396 -9.21 27.69 -14.06
C GLY A 396 -8.13 27.60 -12.98
N VAL A 397 -6.87 27.39 -13.35
CA VAL A 397 -5.71 27.38 -12.45
C VAL A 397 -5.15 28.80 -12.35
N SER A 398 -5.09 29.34 -11.13
CA SER A 398 -4.48 30.65 -10.84
C SER A 398 -2.98 30.49 -10.61
N ALA A 399 -2.17 31.50 -10.92
CA ALA A 399 -0.76 31.49 -10.51
C ALA A 399 -0.64 31.58 -8.98
N LEU A 400 0.29 30.84 -8.37
CA LEU A 400 0.54 30.82 -6.94
C LEU A 400 1.59 31.86 -6.53
N ALA A 401 1.40 32.41 -5.33
CA ALA A 401 2.39 33.18 -4.59
C ALA A 401 2.24 32.86 -3.10
N PHE A 402 3.34 32.91 -2.35
CA PHE A 402 3.39 32.48 -0.95
C PHE A 402 3.91 33.58 -0.03
N PRO A 403 3.38 33.75 1.19
CA PRO A 403 3.88 34.75 2.13
C PRO A 403 5.33 34.46 2.60
N PRO A 404 6.14 35.50 2.85
CA PRO A 404 5.85 36.90 2.57
C PRO A 404 6.15 37.27 1.11
N GLN A 405 5.22 38.00 0.46
CA GLN A 405 5.51 38.73 -0.78
C GLN A 405 5.41 40.23 -0.54
N LYS A 406 6.50 40.95 -0.84
CA LYS A 406 6.60 42.39 -0.54
C LYS A 406 5.52 43.16 -1.30
N GLY A 407 4.70 43.91 -0.56
CA GLY A 407 3.65 44.77 -1.13
C GLY A 407 2.44 44.03 -1.68
N GLN A 408 2.35 42.71 -1.49
CA GLN A 408 1.22 41.90 -1.94
C GLN A 408 0.47 41.33 -0.73
N VAL A 409 -0.84 41.21 -0.89
CA VAL A 409 -1.71 40.55 0.08
C VAL A 409 -2.15 39.22 -0.55
N ILE A 410 -1.88 38.12 0.14
CA ILE A 410 -2.24 36.77 -0.30
C ILE A 410 -3.34 36.29 0.65
N LYS A 411 -4.59 36.24 0.18
CA LYS A 411 -5.73 35.79 1.00
C LYS A 411 -6.12 34.37 0.61
N ALA A 412 -6.27 33.52 1.61
CA ALA A 412 -6.97 32.24 1.51
C ALA A 412 -8.24 32.34 2.35
N ASP A 413 -9.39 31.94 1.81
CA ASP A 413 -10.68 32.12 2.46
C ASP A 413 -11.56 30.87 2.32
N SER A 414 -12.37 30.61 3.35
CA SER A 414 -13.35 29.53 3.39
C SER A 414 -14.72 29.96 2.85
N TYR A 415 -14.94 31.27 2.71
CA TYR A 415 -16.15 31.86 2.14
C TYR A 415 -16.04 31.97 0.62
N VAL A 416 -17.17 32.19 -0.06
CA VAL A 416 -17.14 32.62 -1.47
C VAL A 416 -16.38 33.94 -1.58
N HIS A 417 -15.49 34.07 -2.56
CA HIS A 417 -14.59 35.22 -2.66
C HIS A 417 -14.37 35.67 -4.10
N ASP A 418 -13.92 36.90 -4.29
CA ASP A 418 -13.48 37.44 -5.58
C ASP A 418 -12.04 37.02 -5.96
N GLU A 419 -11.51 37.52 -7.09
CA GLU A 419 -10.15 37.19 -7.58
C GLU A 419 -9.03 37.56 -6.59
N PHE A 420 -9.29 38.50 -5.67
CA PHE A 420 -8.35 38.94 -4.63
C PHE A 420 -8.49 38.12 -3.33
N GLY A 421 -9.46 37.22 -3.25
CA GLY A 421 -9.78 36.49 -2.02
C GLY A 421 -10.56 37.32 -1.00
N ILE A 422 -11.31 38.34 -1.45
CA ILE A 422 -12.22 39.10 -0.60
C ILE A 422 -13.59 38.44 -0.62
N THR A 423 -14.19 38.25 0.56
CA THR A 423 -15.50 37.60 0.70
C THR A 423 -16.58 38.31 -0.11
N SER A 424 -17.49 37.52 -0.69
CA SER A 424 -18.58 38.00 -1.52
C SER A 424 -19.82 37.12 -1.37
N GLU A 425 -20.99 37.75 -1.43
CA GLU A 425 -22.31 37.12 -1.54
C GLU A 425 -22.96 37.41 -2.89
N ASP A 426 -22.22 38.05 -3.79
CA ASP A 426 -22.74 38.38 -5.11
C ASP A 426 -23.00 37.10 -5.91
N PRO A 427 -24.21 36.94 -6.50
CA PRO A 427 -24.59 35.70 -7.18
C PRO A 427 -23.76 35.45 -8.45
N LYS A 428 -23.26 36.50 -9.11
CA LYS A 428 -22.43 36.37 -10.30
C LYS A 428 -21.04 35.89 -9.92
N ILE A 429 -20.39 36.50 -8.91
CA ILE A 429 -19.09 36.06 -8.40
C ILE A 429 -19.17 34.61 -7.90
N THR A 430 -20.24 34.27 -7.18
CA THR A 430 -20.48 32.91 -6.68
C THR A 430 -20.47 31.89 -7.83
N LYS A 431 -21.22 32.16 -8.90
CA LYS A 431 -21.27 31.29 -10.08
C LYS A 431 -19.93 31.22 -10.79
N GLU A 432 -19.29 32.37 -11.04
CA GLU A 432 -18.04 32.45 -11.80
C GLU A 432 -16.89 31.71 -11.11
N MET A 433 -16.78 31.82 -9.78
CA MET A 433 -15.77 31.08 -9.02
C MET A 433 -16.06 29.57 -8.97
N ASN A 434 -17.32 29.17 -8.94
CA ASN A 434 -17.66 27.76 -9.06
C ASN A 434 -17.28 27.22 -10.45
N ASP A 435 -17.64 27.94 -11.50
CA ASP A 435 -17.29 27.59 -12.88
C ASP A 435 -15.77 27.51 -13.09
N LYS A 436 -14.99 28.39 -12.42
CA LYS A 436 -13.52 28.36 -12.39
C LYS A 436 -12.99 27.06 -11.78
N ARG A 437 -13.46 26.67 -10.60
CA ARG A 437 -13.05 25.41 -9.94
C ARG A 437 -13.41 24.19 -10.79
N LEU A 438 -14.56 24.20 -11.46
CA LEU A 438 -14.95 23.13 -12.38
C LEU A 438 -14.09 23.11 -13.66
N ARG A 439 -13.71 24.26 -14.22
CA ARG A 439 -12.73 24.35 -15.34
C ARG A 439 -11.39 23.72 -14.99
N LYS A 440 -10.89 23.99 -13.78
CA LYS A 440 -9.68 23.38 -13.24
C LYS A 440 -9.79 21.85 -13.21
N GLY A 441 -10.92 21.32 -12.73
CA GLY A 441 -11.18 19.87 -12.74
C GLY A 441 -11.13 19.25 -14.14
N ARG A 442 -11.69 19.94 -15.15
CA ARG A 442 -11.64 19.50 -16.55
C ARG A 442 -10.21 19.52 -17.11
N SER A 443 -9.48 20.61 -16.88
CA SER A 443 -8.09 20.75 -17.32
C SER A 443 -7.17 19.70 -16.68
N MET A 444 -7.47 19.30 -15.44
CA MET A 444 -6.78 18.19 -14.77
C MET A 444 -7.12 16.84 -15.39
N ALA A 445 -8.39 16.61 -15.74
CA ALA A 445 -8.82 15.36 -16.39
C ALA A 445 -8.15 15.19 -17.77
N GLU A 446 -8.05 16.26 -18.56
CA GLU A 446 -7.37 16.27 -19.85
C GLU A 446 -5.86 15.95 -19.72
N ASP A 447 -5.20 16.50 -18.71
CA ASP A 447 -3.78 16.20 -18.45
C ASP A 447 -3.56 14.76 -17.99
N LEU A 448 -4.51 14.19 -17.23
CA LEU A 448 -4.48 12.79 -16.81
C LEU A 448 -4.60 11.80 -17.97
N ASP A 449 -5.07 12.21 -19.15
CA ASP A 449 -5.04 11.38 -20.35
C ASP A 449 -3.61 11.03 -20.81
N GLY A 450 -2.61 11.81 -20.39
CA GLY A 450 -1.19 11.50 -20.61
C GLY A 450 -0.62 10.40 -19.70
N TYR A 451 -1.35 10.01 -18.64
CA TYR A 451 -0.88 9.06 -17.63
C TYR A 451 -1.52 7.69 -17.80
N GLU A 452 -0.92 6.63 -17.25
CA GLU A 452 -1.48 5.27 -17.26
C GLU A 452 -2.59 5.09 -16.21
N THR A 453 -3.79 5.63 -16.47
CA THR A 453 -4.91 5.67 -15.51
C THR A 453 -5.67 4.34 -15.33
N VAL A 454 -5.49 3.41 -16.27
CA VAL A 454 -6.03 2.04 -16.28
C VAL A 454 -4.93 1.12 -16.79
N LYS A 455 -4.67 0.01 -16.09
CA LYS A 455 -3.70 -1.02 -16.49
C LYS A 455 -4.42 -2.29 -16.95
N VAL A 456 -3.84 -2.97 -17.93
CA VAL A 456 -4.36 -4.22 -18.51
C VAL A 456 -3.30 -5.31 -18.38
N PHE A 457 -3.74 -6.51 -18.01
CA PHE A 457 -2.90 -7.69 -17.84
C PHE A 457 -3.63 -8.96 -18.31
N GLY A 458 -2.91 -10.07 -18.34
CA GLY A 458 -3.47 -11.38 -18.67
C GLY A 458 -3.68 -11.55 -20.17
N GLU A 459 -4.74 -12.26 -20.55
CA GLU A 459 -5.09 -12.51 -21.96
C GLU A 459 -5.92 -11.33 -22.51
N GLU A 460 -5.26 -10.38 -23.17
CA GLU A 460 -5.89 -9.15 -23.67
C GLU A 460 -7.00 -9.39 -24.70
N THR A 461 -6.97 -10.53 -25.40
CA THR A 461 -8.00 -10.88 -26.39
C THR A 461 -9.21 -11.60 -25.78
N SER A 462 -9.19 -11.86 -24.47
CA SER A 462 -10.25 -12.58 -23.79
C SER A 462 -11.57 -11.80 -23.79
N LYS A 463 -12.66 -12.50 -24.09
CA LYS A 463 -14.03 -11.96 -24.02
C LYS A 463 -14.55 -11.82 -22.59
N ALA A 464 -13.80 -12.31 -21.60
CA ALA A 464 -14.12 -12.16 -20.19
C ALA A 464 -12.99 -11.43 -19.47
N ALA A 465 -13.34 -10.49 -18.60
CA ALA A 465 -12.38 -9.67 -17.88
C ALA A 465 -12.70 -9.56 -16.37
N LEU A 466 -11.64 -9.56 -15.56
CA LEU A 466 -11.68 -9.17 -14.15
C LEU A 466 -11.46 -7.66 -14.04
N LEU A 467 -12.32 -6.97 -13.29
CA LEU A 467 -12.19 -5.55 -12.98
C LEU A 467 -11.83 -5.39 -11.49
N CYS A 468 -10.73 -4.71 -11.20
CA CYS A 468 -10.26 -4.52 -9.84
C CYS A 468 -9.62 -3.15 -9.63
N TRP A 469 -9.31 -2.84 -8.37
CA TRP A 469 -8.59 -1.65 -7.94
C TRP A 469 -7.85 -1.95 -6.63
N GLY A 470 -6.87 -1.10 -6.28
CA GLY A 470 -6.07 -1.27 -5.06
C GLY A 470 -5.40 -2.65 -4.97
N SER A 471 -5.27 -3.17 -3.76
CA SER A 471 -4.52 -4.42 -3.48
C SER A 471 -5.01 -5.68 -4.20
N ASN A 472 -6.23 -5.68 -4.75
CA ASN A 472 -6.74 -6.82 -5.53
C ASN A 472 -6.01 -7.01 -6.87
N LYS A 473 -5.20 -6.03 -7.32
CA LYS A 473 -4.39 -6.11 -8.54
C LYS A 473 -3.65 -7.44 -8.65
N GLY A 474 -2.84 -7.77 -7.63
CA GLY A 474 -1.96 -8.94 -7.65
C GLY A 474 -2.74 -10.25 -7.84
N VAL A 475 -3.76 -10.49 -7.01
CA VAL A 475 -4.57 -11.71 -7.07
C VAL A 475 -5.36 -11.82 -8.38
N CYS A 476 -5.86 -10.71 -8.93
CA CYS A 476 -6.60 -10.70 -10.19
C CYS A 476 -5.69 -11.02 -11.37
N ILE A 477 -4.48 -10.47 -11.42
CA ILE A 477 -3.50 -10.78 -12.48
C ILE A 477 -3.19 -12.28 -12.47
N GLU A 478 -2.91 -12.84 -11.30
CA GLU A 478 -2.55 -14.25 -11.16
C GLU A 478 -3.71 -15.19 -11.50
N ALA A 479 -4.92 -14.89 -11.04
CA ALA A 479 -6.11 -15.66 -11.39
C ALA A 479 -6.43 -15.55 -12.88
N ALA A 480 -6.34 -14.36 -13.47
CA ALA A 480 -6.62 -14.14 -14.89
C ALA A 480 -5.68 -14.95 -15.79
N ARG A 481 -4.38 -15.01 -15.47
CA ARG A 481 -3.42 -15.88 -16.18
C ARG A 481 -3.83 -17.35 -16.15
N LYS A 482 -4.35 -17.85 -15.03
CA LYS A 482 -4.76 -19.25 -14.86
C LYS A 482 -6.05 -19.61 -15.61
N PHE A 483 -6.98 -18.66 -15.72
CA PHE A 483 -8.27 -18.86 -16.38
C PHE A 483 -8.32 -18.35 -17.83
N GLY A 484 -7.23 -17.78 -18.37
CA GLY A 484 -7.23 -17.18 -19.72
C GLY A 484 -8.13 -15.94 -19.82
N LEU A 485 -8.15 -15.12 -18.77
CA LEU A 485 -8.96 -13.91 -18.69
C LEU A 485 -8.10 -12.66 -18.89
N LYS A 486 -8.76 -11.56 -19.27
CA LYS A 486 -8.20 -10.22 -19.15
C LYS A 486 -8.30 -9.77 -17.68
N ALA A 487 -7.30 -9.07 -17.14
CA ALA A 487 -7.39 -8.39 -15.86
C ALA A 487 -7.20 -6.88 -16.07
N ILE A 488 -8.13 -6.09 -15.52
CA ILE A 488 -8.18 -4.63 -15.67
C ILE A 488 -8.10 -4.01 -14.28
N GLN A 489 -7.10 -3.16 -14.07
CA GLN A 489 -6.94 -2.38 -12.84
C GLN A 489 -7.28 -0.91 -13.14
N VAL A 490 -8.22 -0.35 -12.38
CA VAL A 490 -8.50 1.10 -12.39
C VAL A 490 -7.61 1.77 -11.35
N LEU A 491 -6.69 2.64 -11.78
CA LEU A 491 -5.76 3.35 -10.90
C LEU A 491 -6.31 4.71 -10.48
N VAL A 492 -6.84 5.48 -11.43
CA VAL A 492 -7.47 6.78 -11.15
C VAL A 492 -8.97 6.59 -11.02
N LEU A 493 -9.52 7.00 -9.87
CA LEU A 493 -10.93 6.86 -9.51
C LEU A 493 -11.69 8.19 -9.65
N SER A 494 -10.97 9.32 -9.59
CA SER A 494 -11.49 10.66 -9.88
C SER A 494 -10.34 11.58 -10.30
N PRO A 495 -10.47 12.36 -11.40
CA PRO A 495 -11.48 12.23 -12.46
C PRO A 495 -11.49 10.81 -13.03
N PHE A 496 -12.68 10.26 -13.28
CA PHE A 496 -12.79 8.87 -13.70
C PHE A 496 -12.37 8.71 -15.18
N PRO A 497 -11.49 7.74 -15.52
CA PRO A 497 -10.95 7.59 -16.88
C PRO A 497 -11.92 6.83 -17.81
N GLU A 498 -13.11 7.42 -18.03
CA GLU A 498 -14.20 6.79 -18.77
C GLU A 498 -13.79 6.33 -20.18
N ALA A 499 -13.21 7.23 -20.97
CA ALA A 499 -12.87 6.94 -22.37
C ALA A 499 -11.87 5.79 -22.46
N ARG A 500 -10.82 5.82 -21.62
CA ARG A 500 -9.82 4.76 -21.58
C ARG A 500 -10.39 3.43 -21.11
N LEU A 501 -11.21 3.43 -20.07
CA LEU A 501 -11.80 2.19 -19.56
C LEU A 501 -12.74 1.57 -20.60
N LYS A 502 -13.56 2.38 -21.29
CA LYS A 502 -14.42 1.91 -22.39
C LYS A 502 -13.59 1.30 -23.52
N HIS A 503 -12.48 1.93 -23.90
CA HIS A 503 -11.57 1.41 -24.91
C HIS A 503 -10.97 0.06 -24.52
N VAL A 504 -10.45 -0.07 -23.29
CA VAL A 504 -9.88 -1.33 -22.77
C VAL A 504 -10.92 -2.47 -22.71
N LEU A 505 -12.19 -2.11 -22.52
CA LEU A 505 -13.32 -3.04 -22.45
C LEU A 505 -13.88 -3.42 -23.83
N GLU A 506 -13.37 -2.86 -24.93
CA GLU A 506 -13.78 -3.29 -26.27
C GLU A 506 -13.58 -4.80 -26.45
N GLY A 507 -14.61 -5.47 -26.98
CA GLY A 507 -14.64 -6.93 -27.16
C GLY A 507 -14.94 -7.75 -25.88
N VAL A 508 -14.94 -7.13 -24.70
CA VAL A 508 -15.30 -7.81 -23.44
C VAL A 508 -16.82 -8.00 -23.39
N GLN A 509 -17.25 -9.27 -23.32
CA GLN A 509 -18.66 -9.68 -23.23
C GLN A 509 -19.09 -9.98 -21.80
N ARG A 510 -18.14 -10.30 -20.91
CA ARG A 510 -18.41 -10.60 -19.50
C ARG A 510 -17.39 -9.90 -18.60
N LEU A 511 -17.87 -9.02 -17.73
CA LEU A 511 -17.05 -8.22 -16.83
C LEU A 511 -17.35 -8.59 -15.38
N ILE A 512 -16.34 -9.03 -14.64
CA ILE A 512 -16.48 -9.54 -13.26
C ILE A 512 -15.74 -8.58 -12.33
N ALA A 513 -16.46 -7.89 -11.45
CA ALA A 513 -15.84 -7.00 -10.46
C ALA A 513 -15.31 -7.81 -9.27
N VAL A 514 -14.06 -7.56 -8.86
CA VAL A 514 -13.41 -8.20 -7.70
C VAL A 514 -13.06 -7.14 -6.67
N GLU A 515 -13.74 -7.16 -5.52
CA GLU A 515 -13.66 -6.08 -4.53
C GLU A 515 -13.63 -6.59 -3.09
N CYS A 516 -12.85 -5.93 -2.23
CA CYS A 516 -12.83 -6.19 -0.80
C CYS A 516 -13.83 -5.30 -0.02
N ASN A 517 -15.08 -5.25 -0.49
CA ASN A 517 -16.21 -4.55 0.14
C ASN A 517 -17.55 -5.23 -0.17
N SER A 518 -18.57 -4.97 0.64
CA SER A 518 -19.88 -5.67 0.55
C SER A 518 -20.85 -5.09 -0.48
N THR A 519 -20.54 -3.93 -1.08
CA THR A 519 -21.48 -3.19 -1.94
C THR A 519 -21.02 -3.03 -3.38
N ALA A 520 -19.84 -3.56 -3.72
CA ALA A 520 -19.20 -3.43 -5.02
C ALA A 520 -19.04 -1.95 -5.44
N GLN A 521 -18.29 -1.18 -4.64
CA GLN A 521 -18.18 0.27 -4.83
C GLN A 521 -17.57 0.66 -6.19
N LEU A 522 -16.55 -0.06 -6.67
CA LEU A 522 -16.03 0.16 -8.03
C LEU A 522 -17.08 -0.22 -9.07
N ALA A 523 -17.77 -1.35 -8.91
CA ALA A 523 -18.84 -1.76 -9.83
C ALA A 523 -19.96 -0.70 -9.94
N ARG A 524 -20.32 -0.06 -8.81
CA ARG A 524 -21.28 1.06 -8.77
C ARG A 524 -20.73 2.30 -9.46
N LEU A 525 -19.46 2.65 -9.19
CA LEU A 525 -18.80 3.78 -9.83
C LEU A 525 -18.76 3.61 -11.36
N VAL A 526 -18.31 2.46 -11.87
CA VAL A 526 -18.27 2.25 -13.33
C VAL A 526 -19.67 2.19 -13.94
N GLY A 527 -20.66 1.68 -13.19
CA GLY A 527 -22.06 1.68 -13.57
C GLY A 527 -22.62 3.09 -13.79
N PHE A 528 -22.18 4.09 -13.01
CA PHE A 528 -22.53 5.50 -13.22
C PHE A 528 -22.11 6.02 -14.61
N TYR A 529 -21.03 5.47 -15.18
CA TYR A 529 -20.54 5.80 -16.53
C TYR A 529 -21.10 4.86 -17.63
N GLY A 530 -22.15 4.11 -17.32
CA GLY A 530 -22.82 3.20 -18.25
C GLY A 530 -22.08 1.88 -18.51
N ILE A 531 -21.07 1.55 -17.71
CA ILE A 531 -20.31 0.29 -17.85
C ILE A 531 -20.97 -0.78 -16.99
N LYS A 532 -21.53 -1.81 -17.64
CA LYS A 532 -22.19 -2.91 -16.95
C LYS A 532 -21.19 -3.95 -16.46
N THR A 533 -21.17 -4.19 -15.16
CA THR A 533 -20.57 -5.39 -14.56
C THR A 533 -21.60 -6.53 -14.60
N HIS A 534 -21.16 -7.70 -15.04
CA HIS A 534 -22.00 -8.89 -15.23
C HIS A 534 -22.07 -9.73 -13.97
N ASP A 535 -20.96 -9.81 -13.26
CA ASP A 535 -20.82 -10.57 -12.02
C ASP A 535 -19.97 -9.79 -11.00
N GLN A 536 -20.10 -10.16 -9.74
CA GLN A 536 -19.38 -9.56 -8.63
C GLN A 536 -18.83 -10.67 -7.72
N ILE A 537 -17.53 -10.60 -7.41
CA ILE A 537 -16.86 -11.46 -6.43
C ILE A 537 -16.40 -10.54 -5.30
N LEU A 538 -17.08 -10.65 -4.15
CA LEU A 538 -16.94 -9.71 -3.04
C LEU A 538 -16.43 -10.43 -1.80
N LYS A 539 -15.46 -9.83 -1.11
CA LYS A 539 -14.95 -10.30 0.19
C LYS A 539 -14.93 -9.16 1.19
N TYR A 540 -15.39 -9.42 2.41
CA TYR A 540 -15.55 -8.38 3.44
C TYR A 540 -15.42 -8.93 4.87
N ASP A 541 -14.61 -9.99 5.02
CA ASP A 541 -14.30 -10.65 6.30
C ASP A 541 -13.03 -10.09 6.99
N GLY A 542 -12.47 -9.01 6.46
CA GLY A 542 -11.23 -8.38 6.94
C GLY A 542 -9.94 -9.03 6.42
N ARG A 543 -10.02 -10.06 5.57
CA ARG A 543 -8.86 -10.73 4.97
C ARG A 543 -8.72 -10.41 3.48
N PRO A 544 -7.49 -10.35 2.94
CA PRO A 544 -7.30 -10.30 1.51
C PRO A 544 -7.81 -11.59 0.86
N PHE A 545 -8.11 -11.55 -0.44
CA PHE A 545 -8.24 -12.77 -1.22
C PHE A 545 -6.92 -13.54 -1.22
N SER A 546 -6.98 -14.84 -0.92
CA SER A 546 -5.95 -15.76 -1.38
C SER A 546 -6.14 -16.02 -2.88
N LEU A 547 -5.09 -16.53 -3.53
CA LEU A 547 -5.21 -16.95 -4.91
C LEU A 547 -6.25 -18.08 -5.05
N GLU A 548 -6.30 -19.03 -4.12
CA GLU A 548 -7.25 -20.14 -4.11
C GLU A 548 -8.69 -19.69 -3.88
N ASP A 549 -8.93 -18.69 -3.00
CA ASP A 549 -10.25 -18.09 -2.77
C ASP A 549 -10.83 -17.58 -4.09
N LEU A 550 -10.08 -16.71 -4.78
CA LEU A 550 -10.55 -16.12 -6.04
C LEU A 550 -10.72 -17.18 -7.13
N GLN A 551 -9.84 -18.18 -7.19
CA GLN A 551 -10.01 -19.29 -8.13
C GLN A 551 -11.28 -20.11 -7.86
N ALA A 552 -11.63 -20.34 -6.59
CA ALA A 552 -12.85 -21.05 -6.23
C ALA A 552 -14.10 -20.26 -6.64
N ASP A 553 -14.13 -18.96 -6.35
CA ASP A 553 -15.24 -18.08 -6.75
C ASP A 553 -15.36 -17.96 -8.27
N LEU A 554 -14.24 -17.87 -9.00
CA LEU A 554 -14.25 -17.82 -10.46
C LEU A 554 -14.78 -19.10 -11.09
N ARG A 555 -14.46 -20.29 -10.55
CA ARG A 555 -15.07 -21.55 -11.04
C ARG A 555 -16.58 -21.54 -10.88
N ARG A 556 -17.10 -20.98 -9.79
CA ARG A 556 -18.55 -20.87 -9.55
C ARG A 556 -19.22 -19.86 -10.48
N VAL A 557 -18.54 -18.76 -10.81
CA VAL A 557 -19.10 -17.72 -11.67
C VAL A 557 -19.00 -18.10 -13.15
N LEU A 558 -17.88 -18.67 -13.59
CA LEU A 558 -17.63 -19.01 -14.99
C LEU A 558 -18.19 -20.37 -15.43
N GLY A 559 -18.43 -21.28 -14.49
CA GLY A 559 -18.93 -22.65 -14.71
C GLY A 559 -20.44 -22.74 -14.64
#